data_AF-A0A843H161-F1
#
_entry.id   AF-A0A843H161-F1
#
_cell.length_a   1.000
_cell.length_b   1.000
_cell.length_c   1.000
_cell.angle_alpha   90.00
_cell.angle_beta   90.00
_cell.angle_gamma   90.00
#
_symmetry.space_group_name_H-M   'P 1'
#
loop_
_entity.id
_entity.type
_entity.pdbx_description
1 polymer ?
#
loop_
_entity_poly.entity_id
_entity_poly.type
_entity_poly.pdbx_seq_one_letter_code
_entity_poly.pdbx_strand_id
1 'polypeptide(L)'
;MNKVEIEQREQALQRAGGCICQKCGKPFRAGQYAHKIANKEMWRKKYGSFIIDHTLNGEYVCSLSCNQSVDVGSSYGNHLEVIADILIYEYQKMWGADGIVALSDKLLEKYKQYGINTGVENGTEKN
;
A
#
# COMPACT_ATOMS: atom_id res chain seq x y z
N MET A 1 1.92 22.43 -8.76
CA MET A 1 2.13 21.33 -7.80
C MET A 1 1.59 21.81 -6.46
N ASN A 2 0.59 21.13 -5.92
CA ASN A 2 0.00 21.51 -4.63
C ASN A 2 0.89 21.02 -3.47
N LYS A 3 0.61 21.46 -2.23
CA LYS A 3 1.39 21.06 -1.05
C LYS A 3 1.41 19.54 -0.79
N VAL A 4 0.30 18.85 -1.07
CA VAL A 4 0.16 17.40 -0.88
C VAL A 4 1.09 16.63 -1.83
N GLU A 5 1.19 17.05 -3.09
CA GLU A 5 2.08 16.44 -4.09
C GLU A 5 3.56 16.65 -3.74
N ILE A 6 3.90 17.78 -3.12
CA ILE A 6 5.26 18.07 -2.64
C ILE A 6 5.62 17.18 -1.45
N GLU A 7 4.75 17.07 -0.46
CA GLU A 7 4.98 16.22 0.73
C GLU A 7 5.06 14.73 0.35
N GLN A 8 4.20 14.26 -0.55
CA GLN A 8 4.26 12.89 -1.08
C GLN A 8 5.60 12.64 -1.79
N ARG A 9 6.10 13.62 -2.56
CA ARG A 9 7.40 13.54 -3.23
C ARG A 9 8.56 13.44 -2.25
N GLU A 10 8.58 14.28 -1.23
CA GLU A 10 9.64 14.29 -0.23
C GLU A 10 9.67 12.98 0.56
N GLN A 11 8.52 12.50 1.02
CA GLN A 11 8.42 11.23 1.75
C GLN A 11 8.82 10.03 0.89
N ALA A 12 8.45 10.01 -0.39
CA ALA A 12 8.82 8.93 -1.30
C ALA A 12 10.33 8.92 -1.62
N LEU A 13 10.94 10.09 -1.83
CA LEU A 13 12.39 10.22 -2.03
C LEU A 13 13.17 9.78 -0.78
N GLN A 14 12.65 10.04 0.41
CA GLN A 14 13.22 9.58 1.66
C GLN A 14 13.15 8.05 1.78
N ARG A 15 12.03 7.42 1.40
CA ARG A 15 11.90 5.94 1.35
C ARG A 15 12.82 5.30 0.31
N ALA A 16 13.05 5.98 -0.81
CA ALA A 16 13.92 5.51 -1.88
C ALA A 16 15.42 5.65 -1.54
N GLY A 17 15.80 6.22 -0.39
CA GLY A 17 17.21 6.45 -0.04
C GLY A 17 17.89 7.49 -0.94
N GLY A 18 17.13 8.40 -1.55
CA GLY A 18 17.58 9.36 -2.56
C GLY A 18 16.83 9.21 -3.88
N CYS A 19 17.46 9.60 -5.00
CA CYS A 19 16.83 9.50 -6.32
C CYS A 19 16.98 8.08 -6.91
N ILE A 20 16.55 7.04 -6.18
CA ILE A 20 16.58 5.64 -6.64
C ILE A 20 15.18 5.22 -7.07
N CYS A 21 15.06 4.59 -8.24
CA CYS A 21 13.78 4.09 -8.73
C CYS A 21 13.28 2.97 -7.83
N GLN A 22 12.11 3.14 -7.21
CA GLN A 22 11.53 2.12 -6.32
C GLN A 22 11.14 0.83 -7.07
N LYS A 23 11.00 0.91 -8.39
CA LYS A 23 10.67 -0.24 -9.24
C LYS A 23 11.87 -1.02 -9.76
N CYS A 24 12.92 -0.33 -10.22
CA CYS A 24 14.06 -0.97 -10.88
C CYS A 24 15.41 -0.77 -10.17
N GLY A 25 15.44 -0.04 -9.05
CA GLY A 25 16.63 0.20 -8.25
C GLY A 25 17.68 1.13 -8.88
N LYS A 26 17.42 1.67 -10.07
CA LYS A 26 18.38 2.55 -10.76
C LYS A 26 18.32 4.00 -10.25
N PRO A 27 19.46 4.69 -10.10
CA PRO A 27 19.46 6.12 -9.81
C PRO A 27 18.88 6.92 -10.98
N PHE A 28 18.22 8.04 -10.67
CA PHE A 28 17.68 8.99 -11.65
C PHE A 28 17.88 10.43 -11.17
N ARG A 29 17.75 11.41 -12.07
CA ARG A 29 17.83 12.86 -11.70
C ARG A 29 16.46 13.52 -11.63
N ALA A 30 15.57 13.12 -12.53
CA ALA A 30 14.17 13.51 -12.55
C ALA A 30 13.34 12.24 -12.73
N GLY A 31 12.30 12.09 -11.93
CA GLY A 31 11.43 10.93 -11.91
C GLY A 31 9.97 11.33 -11.88
N GLN A 32 9.11 10.33 -11.80
CA GLN A 32 7.66 10.49 -11.76
C GLN A 32 7.11 9.76 -10.54
N TYR A 33 6.00 10.26 -9.98
CA TYR A 33 5.22 9.53 -9.00
C TYR A 33 4.17 8.68 -9.73
N ALA A 34 4.36 7.36 -9.74
CA ALA A 34 3.47 6.40 -10.38
C ALA A 34 2.48 5.83 -9.36
N HIS A 35 1.19 5.81 -9.68
CA HIS A 35 0.18 5.22 -8.80
C HIS A 35 0.01 3.73 -9.13
N LYS A 36 -0.05 2.87 -8.11
CA LYS A 36 -0.38 1.45 -8.24
C LYS A 36 -1.82 1.28 -8.67
N ILE A 37 -2.76 1.81 -7.89
CA ILE A 37 -4.16 1.98 -8.30
C ILE A 37 -4.28 3.35 -8.95
N ALA A 38 -4.58 3.37 -10.26
CA ALA A 38 -4.63 4.59 -11.04
C ALA A 38 -5.53 5.67 -10.42
N ASN A 39 -5.07 6.92 -10.42
CA ASN A 39 -5.86 8.09 -10.00
C ASN A 39 -6.91 8.48 -11.05
N LYS A 40 -7.86 7.56 -11.29
CA LYS A 40 -8.99 7.73 -12.20
C LYS A 40 -10.27 8.00 -11.39
N GLU A 41 -11.19 8.75 -11.97
CA GLU A 41 -12.47 9.11 -11.34
C GLU A 41 -13.22 7.88 -10.80
N MET A 42 -13.26 6.79 -11.57
CA MET A 42 -13.92 5.54 -11.15
C MET A 42 -13.35 4.96 -9.85
N TRP A 43 -12.03 4.98 -9.69
CA TRP A 43 -11.36 4.44 -8.50
C TRP A 43 -11.43 5.40 -7.32
N ARG A 44 -11.40 6.71 -7.58
CA ARG A 44 -11.68 7.72 -6.57
C ARG A 44 -13.09 7.60 -6.00
N LYS A 45 -14.10 7.39 -6.86
CA LYS A 45 -15.48 7.12 -6.43
C LYS A 45 -15.59 5.85 -5.60
N LYS A 46 -14.85 4.80 -5.98
CA LYS A 46 -14.92 3.48 -5.34
C LYS A 46 -14.18 3.40 -4.01
N TYR A 47 -12.97 3.98 -3.93
CA TYR A 47 -12.05 3.80 -2.79
C TYR A 47 -11.79 5.07 -1.99
N GLY A 48 -12.13 6.25 -2.53
CA GLY A 48 -11.90 7.54 -1.89
C GLY A 48 -10.46 8.05 -1.97
N SER A 49 -10.26 9.32 -1.61
CA SER A 49 -8.94 9.98 -1.58
C SER A 49 -7.98 9.36 -0.57
N PHE A 50 -8.50 8.83 0.55
CA PHE A 50 -7.70 8.16 1.57
C PHE A 50 -6.84 7.03 1.00
N ILE A 51 -7.36 6.28 0.02
CA ILE A 51 -6.62 5.21 -0.67
C ILE A 51 -5.84 5.78 -1.86
N ILE A 52 -6.50 6.54 -2.73
CA ILE A 52 -5.90 6.95 -4.01
C ILE A 52 -4.71 7.89 -3.82
N ASP A 53 -4.80 8.84 -2.89
CA ASP A 53 -3.75 9.81 -2.61
C ASP A 53 -2.77 9.30 -1.52
N HIS A 54 -2.90 8.04 -1.10
CA HIS A 54 -2.00 7.48 -0.10
C HIS A 54 -0.58 7.30 -0.68
N THR A 55 0.43 7.57 0.14
CA THR A 55 1.84 7.43 -0.26
C THR A 55 2.25 6.00 -0.58
N LEU A 56 1.56 5.00 -0.02
CA LEU A 56 1.78 3.58 -0.36
C LEU A 56 1.06 3.14 -1.64
N ASN A 57 0.10 3.94 -2.13
CA ASN A 57 -0.49 3.74 -3.44
C ASN A 57 0.41 4.27 -4.56
N GLY A 58 1.63 4.73 -4.27
CA GLY A 58 2.54 5.15 -5.34
C GLY A 58 4.00 4.91 -5.07
N GLU A 59 4.77 4.99 -6.16
CA GLU A 59 6.20 4.76 -6.21
C GLU A 59 6.88 5.83 -7.07
N TYR A 60 8.05 6.29 -6.64
CA TYR A 60 8.92 7.14 -7.45
C TYR A 60 9.72 6.31 -8.44
N VAL A 61 9.52 6.60 -9.73
CA VAL A 61 10.07 5.82 -10.84
C VAL A 61 10.88 6.67 -11.80
N CYS A 62 11.87 6.04 -12.46
CA CYS A 62 12.79 6.73 -13.36
C CYS A 62 12.28 6.93 -14.80
N SER A 63 11.21 6.23 -15.21
CA SER A 63 10.75 6.23 -16.61
C SER A 63 9.28 5.85 -16.74
N LEU A 64 8.69 6.15 -17.91
CA LEU A 64 7.33 5.74 -18.26
C LEU A 64 7.16 4.21 -18.27
N SER A 65 8.19 3.45 -18.64
CA SER A 65 8.16 1.99 -18.56
C SER A 65 8.06 1.50 -17.12
N CYS A 66 8.86 2.05 -16.21
CA CYS A 66 8.74 1.74 -14.79
C CYS A 66 7.39 2.19 -14.22
N ASN A 67 6.87 3.34 -14.65
CA ASN A 67 5.54 3.82 -14.28
C ASN A 67 4.44 2.82 -14.64
N GLN A 68 4.41 2.38 -15.91
CA GLN A 68 3.44 1.39 -16.38
C GLN A 68 3.54 0.06 -15.63
N SER A 69 4.74 -0.35 -15.23
CA SER A 69 4.95 -1.61 -14.50
C SER A 69 4.54 -1.57 -13.02
N VAL A 70 4.19 -0.39 -12.49
CA VAL A 70 3.66 -0.21 -11.12
C VAL A 70 2.14 -0.31 -11.12
N ASP A 71 1.47 0.01 -12.22
CA ASP A 71 0.01 -0.07 -12.35
C ASP A 71 -0.48 -1.52 -12.18
N VAL A 72 -1.38 -1.73 -11.22
CA VAL A 72 -1.96 -3.06 -10.93
C VAL A 72 -3.19 -3.37 -11.81
N GLY A 73 -3.55 -2.47 -12.71
CA GLY A 73 -4.59 -2.63 -13.71
C GLY A 73 -6.00 -2.51 -13.11
N SER A 74 -6.89 -3.42 -13.52
CA SER A 74 -8.28 -3.49 -13.04
C SER A 74 -8.55 -4.74 -12.19
N SER A 75 -7.50 -5.43 -11.76
CA SER A 75 -7.62 -6.64 -10.94
C SER A 75 -8.10 -6.29 -9.54
N TYR A 76 -9.29 -6.77 -9.17
CA TYR A 76 -9.82 -6.57 -7.83
C TYR A 76 -8.93 -7.16 -6.73
N GLY A 77 -8.32 -8.32 -6.97
CA GLY A 77 -7.39 -8.92 -6.01
C GLY A 77 -6.20 -8.00 -5.71
N ASN A 78 -5.54 -7.51 -6.76
CA ASN A 78 -4.38 -6.64 -6.60
C ASN A 78 -4.75 -5.29 -5.95
N HIS A 79 -5.96 -4.78 -6.21
CA HIS A 79 -6.45 -3.58 -5.52
C HIS A 79 -6.61 -3.83 -4.02
N LEU A 80 -7.14 -4.99 -3.64
CA LEU A 80 -7.33 -5.36 -2.23
C LEU A 80 -6.00 -5.50 -1.51
N GLU A 81 -4.96 -6.04 -2.16
CA GLU A 81 -3.61 -6.12 -1.61
C GLU A 81 -3.04 -4.72 -1.30
N VAL A 82 -3.10 -3.80 -2.27
CA VAL A 82 -2.63 -2.40 -2.06
C VAL A 82 -3.42 -1.71 -0.95
N ILE A 83 -4.75 -1.91 -0.91
CA ILE A 83 -5.60 -1.34 0.14
C ILE A 83 -5.26 -1.94 1.51
N ALA A 84 -5.01 -3.24 1.59
CA ALA A 84 -4.63 -3.91 2.84
C ALA A 84 -3.31 -3.34 3.37
N ASP A 85 -2.30 -3.15 2.52
CA ASP A 85 -1.03 -2.52 2.89
C ASP A 85 -1.23 -1.13 3.48
N ILE A 86 -2.09 -0.30 2.84
CA ILE A 86 -2.42 1.05 3.32
C ILE A 86 -3.09 1.01 4.69
N LEU A 87 -4.08 0.13 4.86
CA LEU A 87 -4.84 0.02 6.11
C LEU A 87 -3.95 -0.49 7.25
N ILE A 88 -3.11 -1.49 7.00
CA ILE A 88 -2.14 -2.00 7.97
C ILE A 88 -1.19 -0.89 8.40
N TYR A 89 -0.62 -0.15 7.44
CA TYR A 89 0.30 0.95 7.73
C TYR A 89 -0.35 2.04 8.60
N GLU A 90 -1.53 2.55 8.21
CA GLU A 90 -2.18 3.62 8.97
C GLU A 90 -2.65 3.14 10.35
N TYR A 91 -3.07 1.87 10.47
CA TYR A 91 -3.43 1.30 11.75
C TYR A 91 -2.21 1.17 12.68
N GLN A 92 -1.10 0.64 12.17
CA GLN A 92 0.16 0.51 12.93
C GLN A 92 0.69 1.88 13.37
N LYS A 93 0.57 2.89 12.50
CA LYS A 93 0.95 4.27 12.84
C LYS A 93 0.11 4.86 13.97
N MET A 94 -1.18 4.52 14.05
CA MET A 94 -2.08 5.00 15.10
C MET A 94 -1.93 4.24 16.42
N TRP A 95 -1.71 2.92 16.37
CA TRP A 95 -1.87 2.03 17.53
C TRP A 95 -0.61 1.22 17.88
N GLY A 96 0.49 1.41 17.14
CA GLY A 96 1.71 0.63 17.30
C GLY A 96 1.58 -0.81 16.83
N ALA A 97 2.61 -1.62 17.12
CA ALA A 97 2.65 -3.04 16.74
C ALA A 97 1.56 -3.86 17.45
N ASP A 98 1.32 -3.58 18.74
CA ASP A 98 0.30 -4.26 19.55
C ASP A 98 -1.12 -4.03 19.00
N GLY A 99 -1.35 -2.86 18.39
CA GLY A 99 -2.60 -2.55 17.72
C GLY A 99 -2.91 -3.51 16.58
N ILE A 100 -1.92 -3.86 15.74
CA ILE A 100 -2.14 -4.75 14.59
C ILE A 100 -2.53 -6.16 15.06
N VAL A 101 -1.87 -6.68 16.09
CA VAL A 101 -2.20 -7.99 16.68
C VAL A 101 -3.62 -7.97 17.23
N ALA A 102 -3.98 -6.92 17.97
CA ALA A 102 -5.33 -6.77 18.50
C ALA A 102 -6.39 -6.63 17.39
N LEU A 103 -6.06 -5.98 16.26
CA LEU A 103 -6.94 -5.90 15.09
C LEU A 103 -7.10 -7.28 14.44
N SER A 104 -6.00 -8.02 14.22
CA SER A 104 -6.07 -9.35 13.63
C SER A 104 -6.94 -10.28 14.45
N ASP A 105 -6.77 -10.30 15.77
CA ASP A 105 -7.56 -11.17 16.67
C ASP A 105 -9.05 -10.83 16.60
N LYS A 106 -9.39 -9.54 16.62
CA LYS A 106 -10.78 -9.07 16.48
C LYS A 106 -11.38 -9.44 15.14
N LEU A 107 -10.61 -9.31 14.05
CA LEU A 107 -11.06 -9.65 12.70
C LEU A 107 -11.26 -11.17 12.56
N LEU A 108 -10.32 -11.97 13.06
CA LEU A 108 -10.43 -13.43 13.08
C LEU A 108 -11.70 -13.87 13.80
N GLU A 109 -11.93 -13.37 15.02
CA GLU A 109 -13.13 -13.71 15.77
C GLU A 109 -14.41 -13.27 15.05
N LYS A 110 -14.43 -12.04 14.53
CA LYS A 110 -15.57 -11.53 13.78
C LYS A 110 -15.86 -12.38 12.54
N TYR A 111 -14.83 -12.83 11.81
CA TYR A 111 -15.04 -13.50 10.53
C TYR A 111 -15.20 -15.02 10.63
N LYS A 112 -14.92 -15.63 11.78
CA LYS A 112 -15.28 -17.04 12.07
C LYS A 112 -16.74 -17.35 11.77
N GLN A 113 -17.65 -16.40 12.04
CA GLN A 113 -19.08 -16.57 11.77
C GLN A 113 -19.42 -16.78 10.28
N TYR A 114 -18.54 -16.38 9.36
CA TYR A 114 -18.71 -16.55 7.92
C TYR A 114 -18.03 -17.82 7.39
N GLY A 115 -17.54 -18.71 8.27
CA GLY A 115 -16.87 -19.95 7.86
C GLY A 115 -15.49 -19.73 7.23
N ILE A 116 -14.92 -18.53 7.38
CA ILE A 116 -13.55 -18.24 6.92
C ILE A 116 -12.59 -18.87 7.93
N ASN A 117 -12.10 -20.07 7.60
CA ASN A 117 -11.10 -20.77 8.39
C ASN A 117 -9.72 -20.23 8.01
N THR A 118 -9.08 -19.46 8.89
CA THR A 118 -7.83 -18.77 8.58
C THR A 118 -6.59 -19.65 8.63
N GLY A 119 -6.74 -20.94 8.95
CA GLY A 119 -5.66 -21.93 8.84
C GLY A 119 -4.43 -21.63 9.71
N VAL A 120 -4.49 -20.65 10.61
CA VAL A 120 -3.46 -20.42 11.62
C VAL A 120 -3.74 -21.40 12.74
N GLU A 121 -3.47 -22.69 12.50
CA GLU A 121 -3.18 -23.59 13.59
C GLU A 121 -1.94 -23.02 14.28
N ASN A 122 -2.13 -22.48 15.48
CA ASN A 122 -1.03 -22.16 16.37
C ASN A 122 -0.14 -23.39 16.42
N GLY A 123 1.07 -23.28 15.85
CA GLY A 123 2.13 -24.26 15.98
C GLY A 123 2.61 -24.29 17.43
N THR A 124 1.77 -24.79 18.33
CA THR A 124 2.20 -25.34 19.61
C THR A 124 2.70 -26.75 19.34
N GLU A 125 4.02 -26.86 19.37
CA GLU A 125 4.84 -27.96 19.88
C GLU A 125 4.28 -29.38 19.75
N LYS A 126 5.01 -30.22 18.99
CA LYS A 126 5.24 -31.60 19.39
C LYS A 126 6.72 -31.94 19.20
N ASN A 127 7.38 -32.07 20.35
CA ASN A 127 8.58 -32.85 20.72
C ASN A 127 9.55 -33.28 19.62
#